data_AF-A0A3N9UQ08-F1
#
_entry.id   AF-A0A3N9UQ08-F1
#
_cell.length_a   1.000
_cell.length_b   1.000
_cell.length_c   1.000
_cell.angle_alpha   90.00
_cell.angle_beta   90.00
_cell.angle_gamma   90.00
#
_symmetry.space_group_name_H-M   'P 1'
#
loop_
_entity.id
_entity.type
_entity.pdbx_description
1 polymer ?
#
loop_
_entity_poly.entity_id
_entity_poly.type
_entity_poly.pdbx_seq_one_letter_code
_entity_poly.pdbx_strand_id
1 'polypeptide(L)'
;MTASSVAKCRKLRIIHRVSVKALMLVVLTVWLGSAHAASRLLSMDYSLLPGDRLEFKLSLDGQARLPRDFQTENPSRIVLDLPGVSNGLNQKTIRIQRAGVKDVQVVEASGR
;
A
#
# COMPACT_ATOMS: atom_id res chain seq x y z
N MET A 1 -28.27 -24.82 -56.74
CA MET A 1 -27.49 -23.86 -55.94
C MET A 1 -28.31 -23.51 -54.70
N THR A 2 -27.83 -23.75 -53.46
CA THR A 2 -28.14 -23.03 -52.18
C THR A 2 -27.91 -23.87 -50.90
N ALA A 3 -26.78 -24.57 -50.75
CA ALA A 3 -26.40 -25.27 -49.51
C ALA A 3 -25.52 -24.43 -48.55
N SER A 4 -25.66 -23.10 -48.53
CA SER A 4 -24.75 -22.19 -47.80
C SER A 4 -25.34 -21.54 -46.54
N SER A 5 -26.68 -21.54 -46.35
CA SER A 5 -27.32 -20.72 -45.31
C SER A 5 -27.25 -21.31 -43.88
N VAL A 6 -27.26 -22.64 -43.74
CA VAL A 6 -27.39 -23.31 -42.41
C VAL A 6 -26.11 -23.24 -41.58
N ALA A 7 -24.93 -23.22 -42.22
CA ALA A 7 -23.64 -23.15 -41.52
C ALA A 7 -23.38 -21.78 -40.87
N LYS A 8 -23.92 -20.70 -41.45
CA LYS A 8 -23.75 -19.32 -40.97
C LYS A 8 -24.51 -19.07 -39.66
N CYS A 9 -25.70 -19.66 -39.52
CA CYS A 9 -26.54 -19.54 -38.32
C CYS A 9 -26.02 -20.39 -37.13
N ARG A 10 -25.40 -21.55 -37.41
CA ARG A 10 -24.72 -22.37 -36.38
C ARG A 10 -23.41 -21.74 -35.89
N LYS A 11 -22.57 -21.21 -36.79
CA LYS A 11 -21.34 -20.46 -36.41
C LYS A 11 -21.67 -19.25 -35.55
N LEU A 12 -22.72 -18.49 -35.88
CA LEU A 12 -23.11 -17.29 -35.13
C LEU A 12 -23.51 -17.58 -33.65
N ARG A 13 -24.20 -18.70 -33.39
CA ARG A 13 -24.56 -19.16 -32.04
C ARG A 13 -23.36 -19.71 -31.25
N ILE A 14 -22.42 -20.36 -31.92
CA ILE A 14 -21.19 -20.89 -31.29
C ILE A 14 -20.24 -19.75 -30.93
N ILE A 15 -20.06 -18.78 -31.84
CA ILE A 15 -19.30 -17.55 -31.57
C ILE A 15 -19.95 -16.79 -30.41
N HIS A 16 -21.27 -16.61 -30.38
CA HIS A 16 -21.96 -16.00 -29.24
C HIS A 16 -21.72 -16.72 -27.90
N ARG A 17 -21.78 -18.06 -27.88
CA ARG A 17 -21.58 -18.84 -26.64
C ARG A 17 -20.12 -18.84 -26.15
N VAL A 18 -19.16 -18.81 -27.07
CA VAL A 18 -17.73 -18.70 -26.74
C VAL A 18 -17.40 -17.28 -26.28
N SER A 19 -17.95 -16.26 -26.94
CA SER A 19 -17.76 -14.85 -26.56
C SER A 19 -18.35 -14.52 -25.19
N VAL A 20 -19.53 -15.06 -24.83
CA VAL A 20 -20.13 -14.81 -23.50
C VAL A 20 -19.33 -15.49 -22.38
N LYS A 21 -18.84 -16.71 -22.59
CA LYS A 21 -17.99 -17.40 -21.60
C LYS A 21 -16.62 -16.75 -21.46
N ALA A 22 -16.02 -16.31 -22.56
CA ALA A 22 -14.78 -15.54 -22.54
C ALA A 22 -14.95 -14.19 -21.85
N LEU A 23 -16.07 -13.50 -22.10
CA LEU A 23 -16.39 -12.23 -21.44
C LEU A 23 -16.61 -12.42 -19.92
N MET A 24 -17.29 -13.48 -19.50
CA MET A 24 -17.44 -13.80 -18.06
C MET A 24 -16.10 -14.13 -17.40
N LEU A 25 -15.20 -14.82 -18.10
CA LEU A 25 -13.87 -15.14 -17.58
C LEU A 25 -13.00 -13.87 -17.43
N VAL A 26 -13.06 -12.96 -18.40
CA VAL A 26 -12.35 -11.67 -18.35
C VAL A 26 -12.91 -10.79 -17.24
N VAL A 27 -14.24 -10.71 -17.08
CA VAL A 27 -14.87 -10.01 -15.95
C VAL A 27 -14.42 -10.61 -14.62
N LEU A 28 -14.35 -11.94 -14.49
CA LEU A 28 -13.90 -12.59 -13.26
C LEU A 28 -12.44 -12.26 -12.91
N THR A 29 -11.56 -12.14 -13.91
CA THR A 29 -10.14 -11.78 -13.67
C THR A 29 -9.93 -10.33 -13.24
N VAL A 30 -10.83 -9.40 -13.61
CA VAL A 30 -10.74 -7.98 -13.21
C VAL A 30 -11.08 -7.78 -11.72
N TRP A 31 -11.77 -8.73 -11.09
CA TRP A 31 -12.13 -8.67 -9.67
C TRP A 31 -11.05 -9.22 -8.73
N LEU A 32 -9.95 -9.78 -9.25
CA LEU A 32 -8.77 -10.08 -8.42
C LEU A 32 -8.03 -8.77 -8.15
N GLY A 33 -8.52 -8.02 -7.17
CA GLY A 33 -7.88 -6.80 -6.70
C GLY A 33 -6.44 -7.05 -6.26
N SER A 34 -5.58 -6.04 -6.45
CA SER A 34 -4.19 -6.06 -6.01
C SER A 34 -4.11 -6.13 -4.48
N ALA A 35 -3.82 -7.31 -3.94
CA ALA A 35 -3.42 -7.46 -2.55
C ALA A 35 -2.03 -6.81 -2.38
N HIS A 36 -2.01 -5.58 -1.90
CA HIS A 36 -0.76 -4.94 -1.48
C HIS A 36 -0.30 -5.61 -0.19
N ALA A 37 0.85 -6.26 -0.21
CA ALA A 37 1.44 -6.82 0.99
C ALA A 37 1.67 -5.70 2.02
N ALA A 38 1.27 -5.96 3.28
CA ALA A 38 1.59 -5.06 4.37
C ALA A 38 3.12 -5.01 4.53
N SER A 39 3.68 -3.81 4.58
CA SER A 39 5.11 -3.64 4.84
C SER A 39 5.35 -3.63 6.35
N ARG A 40 6.58 -3.93 6.78
CA ARG A 40 6.97 -3.94 8.18
C ARG A 40 8.17 -3.03 8.38
N LEU A 41 8.09 -2.19 9.41
CA LEU A 41 9.19 -1.32 9.84
C LEU A 41 10.25 -2.18 10.53
N LEU A 42 11.42 -2.32 9.91
CA LEU A 42 12.53 -3.15 10.38
C LEU A 42 13.44 -2.39 11.34
N SER A 43 13.78 -1.15 10.99
CA SER A 43 14.65 -0.29 11.80
C SER A 43 14.29 1.18 11.60
N MET A 44 14.67 1.98 12.60
CA MET A 44 14.56 3.43 12.57
C MET A 44 15.86 4.01 13.11
N ASP A 45 16.56 4.76 12.25
CA ASP A 45 17.79 5.47 12.57
C ASP A 45 17.56 6.99 12.46
N TYR A 46 18.44 7.75 13.10
CA TYR A 46 18.42 9.21 12.98
C TYR A 46 19.83 9.77 12.82
N SER A 47 19.94 10.88 12.10
CA SER A 47 21.18 11.63 11.95
C SER A 47 20.91 13.12 12.16
N LEU A 48 21.92 13.83 12.65
CA LEU A 48 21.85 15.28 12.79
C LEU A 48 22.52 15.94 11.60
N LEU A 49 21.80 16.86 11.00
CA LEU A 49 22.26 17.68 9.90
C LEU A 49 22.63 19.09 10.39
N PRO A 50 23.47 19.81 9.64
CA PRO A 50 23.79 21.20 9.95
C PRO A 50 22.54 22.09 10.07
N GLY A 51 22.58 23.00 11.04
CA GLY A 51 21.47 23.91 11.34
C GLY A 51 20.33 23.26 12.11
N ASP A 52 20.65 22.45 13.13
CA ASP A 52 19.69 21.81 14.04
C ASP A 52 18.57 21.04 13.34
N ARG A 53 18.91 20.34 12.26
CA ARG A 53 17.99 19.48 11.54
C ARG A 53 18.20 18.02 11.93
N LEU A 54 17.10 17.28 12.04
CA LEU A 54 17.10 15.84 12.22
C LEU A 54 16.60 15.18 10.94
N GLU A 55 17.33 14.17 10.47
CA GLU A 55 16.88 13.26 9.43
C GLU A 55 16.56 11.91 10.08
N PHE A 56 15.41 11.36 9.71
CA PHE A 56 14.96 10.05 10.14
C PHE A 56 15.02 9.08 8.96
N LYS A 57 15.67 7.94 9.16
CA LYS A 57 15.74 6.85 8.18
C LYS A 57 14.93 5.68 8.67
N LEU A 58 13.90 5.34 7.91
CA LEU A 58 12.98 4.24 8.19
C LEU A 58 13.27 3.12 7.19
N SER A 59 13.63 1.94 7.68
CA SER A 59 13.84 0.76 6.82
C SER A 59 12.62 -0.13 6.83
N LEU A 60 12.09 -0.43 5.64
CA LEU A 60 10.90 -1.24 5.43
C LEU A 60 11.28 -2.47 4.60
N ASP A 61 10.65 -3.61 4.86
CA ASP A 61 10.81 -4.85 4.06
C ASP A 61 9.98 -4.87 2.77
N GLY A 62 9.17 -3.83 2.55
CA GLY A 62 8.26 -3.71 1.42
C GLY A 62 8.09 -2.27 0.97
N GLN A 63 7.24 -2.09 -0.04
CA GLN A 63 6.93 -0.76 -0.56
C GLN A 63 5.98 -0.02 0.37
N ALA A 64 6.43 1.10 0.94
CA ALA A 64 5.53 2.04 1.61
C ALA A 64 4.75 2.87 0.59
N ARG A 65 3.47 3.10 0.90
CA ARG A 65 2.67 4.15 0.26
C ARG A 65 3.13 5.52 0.75
N LEU A 66 2.71 6.58 0.05
CA LEU A 66 3.03 7.95 0.43
C LEU A 66 2.61 8.20 1.90
N PRO A 67 3.55 8.60 2.77
CA PRO A 67 3.24 8.87 4.16
C PRO A 67 2.45 10.17 4.30
N ARG A 68 1.68 10.28 5.39
CA ARG A 68 0.95 11.51 5.72
C ARG A 68 1.51 12.11 7.00
N ASP A 69 1.93 13.36 6.94
CA ASP A 69 2.34 14.11 8.11
C ASP A 69 1.18 14.99 8.63
N PHE A 70 1.14 15.18 9.94
CA PHE A 70 0.28 16.16 10.58
C PHE A 70 0.83 16.53 11.96
N GLN A 71 0.35 17.63 12.51
CA GLN A 71 0.71 18.08 13.84
C GLN A 71 -0.51 18.03 14.76
N THR A 72 -0.29 17.64 16.02
CA THR A 72 -1.28 17.76 17.09
C THR A 72 -0.95 18.98 17.94
N GLU A 73 -1.94 19.59 18.60
CA GLU A 73 -1.71 20.78 19.42
C GLU A 73 -1.69 20.49 20.93
N ASN A 74 -2.46 19.51 21.40
CA ASN A 74 -2.63 19.21 22.82
C ASN A 74 -2.36 17.72 23.11
N PRO A 75 -1.10 17.32 23.37
CA PRO A 75 0.13 18.12 23.33
C PRO A 75 0.66 18.35 21.90
N SER A 76 1.60 19.29 21.75
CA SER A 76 2.26 19.57 20.47
C SER A 76 3.17 18.41 20.05
N ARG A 77 2.87 17.78 18.90
CA ARG A 77 3.67 16.67 18.33
C ARG A 77 3.56 16.66 16.81
N ILE A 78 4.61 16.21 16.13
CA ILE A 78 4.59 15.87 14.71
C ILE A 78 4.33 14.37 14.60
N VAL A 79 3.37 13.98 13.77
CA VAL A 79 3.01 12.59 13.52
C VAL A 79 3.26 12.27 12.06
N LEU A 80 3.86 11.10 11.82
CA LEU A 80 4.06 10.53 10.49
C LEU A 80 3.26 9.23 10.40
N ASP A 81 2.18 9.25 9.61
CA ASP A 81 1.29 8.11 9.39
C ASP A 81 1.74 7.29 8.18
N LEU A 82 1.94 5.99 8.38
CA LEU A 82 2.47 5.03 7.42
C LEU A 82 1.39 3.99 7.05
N PRO A 83 0.52 4.25 6.07
CA PRO A 83 -0.63 3.39 5.80
C PRO A 83 -0.23 2.01 5.25
N GLY A 84 -0.62 0.94 5.93
CA GLY A 84 -0.28 -0.44 5.55
C GLY A 84 1.13 -0.86 5.98
N VAL A 85 1.73 -0.14 6.93
CA VAL A 85 2.97 -0.51 7.59
C VAL A 85 2.66 -1.05 8.99
N SER A 86 3.26 -2.19 9.33
CA SER A 86 3.24 -2.77 10.68
C SER A 86 4.54 -2.42 11.42
N ASN A 87 4.47 -2.33 12.75
CA ASN A 87 5.62 -2.03 13.58
C ASN A 87 6.44 -3.30 13.85
N GLY A 88 7.66 -3.33 13.31
CA GLY A 88 8.61 -4.40 13.59
C GLY A 88 9.74 -4.06 14.54
N LEU A 89 9.73 -2.87 15.13
CA LEU A 89 10.73 -2.46 16.10
C LEU A 89 10.49 -3.13 17.45
N ASN A 90 11.57 -3.56 18.09
CA ASN A 90 11.52 -4.06 19.47
C ASN A 90 11.25 -2.95 20.49
N GLN A 91 11.67 -1.72 20.17
CA GLN A 91 11.48 -0.55 21.03
C GLN A 91 10.51 0.43 20.38
N LYS A 92 9.47 0.81 21.12
CA LYS A 92 8.43 1.74 20.66
C LYS A 92 8.74 3.20 20.94
N THR A 93 9.72 3.49 21.79
CA THR A 93 10.07 4.85 22.18
C THR A 93 11.57 5.04 22.12
N ILE A 94 12.02 6.01 21.33
CA ILE A 94 13.43 6.33 21.13
C ILE A 94 13.65 7.75 21.65
N ARG A 95 14.52 7.92 22.66
CA ARG A 95 14.89 9.24 23.18
C ARG A 95 15.98 9.86 22.32
N ILE A 96 15.78 11.10 21.88
CA ILE A 96 16.72 11.82 20.99
C ILE A 96 17.37 12.99 21.71
N GLN A 97 16.58 13.82 22.40
CA GLN A 97 17.03 15.00 23.17
C GLN A 97 17.97 15.95 22.39
N ARG A 98 17.76 16.08 21.08
CA ARG A 98 18.57 16.92 20.17
C ARG A 98 17.63 17.67 19.23
N ALA A 99 18.06 18.84 18.72
CA ALA A 99 17.34 19.59 17.69
C ALA A 99 15.83 19.81 18.00
N GLY A 100 15.49 20.09 19.26
CA GLY A 100 14.10 20.31 19.69
C GLY A 100 13.22 19.06 19.80
N VAL A 101 13.73 17.87 19.47
CA VAL A 101 12.98 16.60 19.59
C VAL A 101 13.34 15.88 20.89
N LYS A 102 12.34 15.63 21.72
CA LYS A 102 12.52 14.92 23.00
C LYS A 102 12.63 13.41 22.78
N ASP A 103 11.59 12.83 22.19
CA ASP A 103 11.45 11.41 21.90
C ASP A 103 10.63 11.20 20.63
N VAL A 104 10.79 10.03 20.03
CA VAL A 104 9.97 9.52 18.93
C VAL A 104 9.24 8.29 19.41
N GLN A 105 7.95 8.21 19.10
CA GLN A 105 7.10 7.09 19.47
C GLN A 105 6.56 6.41 18.21
N VAL A 106 6.76 5.10 18.13
CA VAL A 106 6.27 4.26 17.04
C VAL A 106 5.10 3.45 17.55
N VAL A 107 3.93 3.74 17.00
CA VAL A 107 2.65 3.14 17.39
C VAL A 107 2.05 2.50 16.15
N GLU A 108 1.58 1.26 16.30
CA GLU A 108 0.77 0.58 15.29
C GLU A 108 -0.67 0.52 15.77
N ALA A 109 -1.60 1.00 14.96
CA ALA A 109 -3.03 0.94 15.24
C ALA A 109 -3.83 0.90 13.93
N SER A 110 -4.78 -0.03 13.81
CA SER A 110 -5.69 -0.10 12.65
C SER A 110 -4.98 -0.21 11.29
N GLY A 111 -3.86 -0.94 11.23
CA GLY A 111 -3.12 -1.21 10.00
C GLY A 111 -2.26 -0.06 9.49
N ARG A 112 -1.78 0.80 10.40
CA ARG A 112 -0.86 1.91 10.17
C ARG A 112 -0.03 2.18 11.42
#